data_AF-A0A3D5X557-F1
#
_entry.id   AF-A0A3D5X557-F1
#
_cell.length_a   1.000
_cell.length_b   1.000
_cell.length_c   1.000
_cell.angle_alpha   90.00
_cell.angle_beta   90.00
_cell.angle_gamma   90.00
#
_symmetry.space_group_name_H-M   'P 1'
#
loop_
_entity.id
_entity.type
_entity.pdbx_description
1 polymer ?
#
loop_
_entity_poly.entity_id
_entity_poly.type
_entity_poly.pdbx_seq_one_letter_code
_entity_poly.pdbx_strand_id
1 'polypeptide(L)'
;MIYIPEKIGLSARSLTLLRKLFRENPRLDEIYTQSESLDEAKKKVREWALEVLSENTEAVSYYKREKIGRNSFGKLRWQDFAAIRILDYLDHSGRKFSNPYRNGKESLNVPFLLLWLGEKSGLGGAKPLFFQDMIHLFRQLNNQLPQYVPTKEQVEEWMERWHDGLDPNIVRVREENRERIIRILMRNIKSCEIGDTRYCFEEGMTDEQKTKKMREWWNDYRFHLRFAVRSPKLLNELLDYSLDLDTQKLLQKAEEKGIPFFINPYYLSLLNARTDDFNAGSDLAIRHYVIYSKPLIDQFGNIQAWEKEDKVEPGKPNAAGWLLPSHHCVHRRYPEVAILIPNTMGRSCGGLCVSCQR
;
A
#
# COMPACT_ATOMS: atom_id res chain seq x y z
N MET A 1 20.41 2.81 16.37
CA MET A 1 20.32 1.54 17.13
C MET A 1 20.53 0.41 16.14
N ILE A 2 21.67 -0.28 16.26
CA ILE A 2 22.04 -1.42 15.41
C ILE A 2 21.10 -2.57 15.80
N TYR A 3 20.45 -3.21 14.83
CA TYR A 3 19.62 -4.39 15.08
C TYR A 3 20.54 -5.58 15.35
N ILE A 4 20.52 -6.08 16.60
CA ILE A 4 21.32 -7.21 17.07
C ILE A 4 20.33 -8.31 17.49
N PRO A 5 19.94 -9.21 16.59
CA PRO A 5 18.89 -10.21 16.85
C PRO A 5 19.17 -11.08 18.09
N GLU A 6 20.45 -11.34 18.38
CA GLU A 6 20.93 -12.13 19.52
C GLU A 6 20.60 -11.51 20.88
N LYS A 7 20.18 -10.23 20.93
CA LYS A 7 19.85 -9.52 22.18
C LYS A 7 18.35 -9.26 22.35
N ILE A 8 17.52 -9.74 21.44
CA ILE A 8 16.10 -9.41 21.40
C ILE A 8 15.27 -10.68 21.60
N GLY A 9 14.57 -10.76 22.73
CA GLY A 9 13.64 -11.85 23.04
C GLY A 9 12.43 -11.88 22.11
N LEU A 10 11.94 -13.08 21.83
CA LEU A 10 10.68 -13.28 21.12
C LEU A 10 9.49 -12.95 22.02
N SER A 11 8.41 -12.43 21.42
CA SER A 11 7.14 -12.29 22.15
C SER A 11 6.49 -13.66 22.38
N ALA A 12 5.58 -13.75 23.35
CA ALA A 12 4.82 -14.98 23.61
C ALA A 12 4.13 -15.52 22.34
N ARG A 13 3.51 -14.63 21.54
CA ARG A 13 2.88 -14.99 20.27
C ARG A 13 3.89 -15.53 19.25
N SER A 14 5.09 -14.94 19.17
CA SER A 14 6.15 -15.43 18.29
C SER A 14 6.62 -16.83 18.72
N LEU A 15 6.82 -17.07 20.02
CA LEU A 15 7.22 -18.39 20.54
C LEU A 15 6.15 -19.46 20.26
N THR A 16 4.87 -19.14 20.44
CA THR A 16 3.77 -20.06 20.10
C THR A 16 3.78 -20.44 18.63
N LEU A 17 4.03 -19.48 17.73
CA LEU A 17 4.12 -19.75 16.30
C LEU A 17 5.38 -20.54 15.92
N LEU A 18 6.51 -20.26 16.56
CA LEU A 18 7.74 -21.04 16.37
C LEU A 18 7.55 -22.51 16.76
N ARG A 19 6.96 -22.77 17.93
CA ARG A 19 6.62 -24.14 18.35
C ARG A 19 5.65 -24.82 17.39
N LYS A 20 4.67 -24.06 16.86
CA LYS A 20 3.75 -24.56 15.83
C LYS A 20 4.49 -24.94 14.55
N LEU A 21 5.44 -24.11 14.09
CA LEU A 21 6.28 -24.39 12.91
C LEU A 21 6.99 -25.74 13.04
N PHE A 22 7.72 -25.95 14.14
CA PHE A 22 8.46 -27.18 14.36
C PHE A 22 7.56 -28.40 14.56
N ARG A 23 6.49 -28.27 15.35
CA ARG A 23 5.51 -29.36 15.54
C ARG A 23 4.87 -29.82 14.23
N GLU A 24 4.57 -28.91 13.32
CA GLU A 24 3.97 -29.24 12.01
C GLU A 24 5.00 -29.77 11.01
N ASN A 25 6.29 -29.59 11.28
CA ASN A 25 7.40 -29.97 10.40
C ASN A 25 8.47 -30.73 11.19
N PRO A 26 8.24 -32.01 11.55
CA PRO A 26 9.16 -32.79 12.37
C PRO A 26 10.58 -32.88 11.82
N ARG A 27 10.73 -32.94 10.48
CA ARG A 27 12.05 -32.90 9.82
C ARG A 27 12.78 -31.58 10.07
N LEU A 28 12.06 -30.45 10.09
CA LEU A 28 12.66 -29.15 10.40
C LEU A 28 13.04 -29.05 11.88
N ASP A 29 12.18 -29.56 12.76
CA ASP A 29 12.45 -29.66 14.21
C ASP A 29 13.75 -30.44 14.44
N GLU A 30 13.84 -31.66 13.89
CA GLU A 30 15.00 -32.51 13.96
C GLU A 30 16.29 -31.81 13.50
N ILE A 31 16.24 -31.13 12.34
CA ILE A 31 17.38 -30.37 11.83
C ILE A 31 17.85 -29.34 12.85
N TYR A 32 16.96 -28.57 13.46
CA TYR A 32 17.33 -27.50 14.38
C TYR A 32 17.70 -28.02 15.77
N THR A 33 17.09 -29.10 16.25
CA THR A 33 17.40 -29.70 17.55
C THR A 33 18.75 -30.41 17.52
N GLN A 34 19.01 -31.23 16.49
CA GLN A 34 20.20 -32.09 16.42
C GLN A 34 21.44 -31.41 15.86
N SER A 35 21.31 -30.32 15.10
CA SER A 35 22.49 -29.62 14.59
C SER A 35 23.25 -28.92 15.72
N GLU A 36 24.58 -29.01 15.67
CA GLU A 36 25.50 -28.39 16.63
C GLU A 36 25.72 -26.91 16.30
N SER A 37 25.54 -26.53 15.04
CA SER A 37 25.74 -25.16 14.56
C SER A 37 24.65 -24.71 13.57
N LEU A 38 24.53 -23.38 13.43
CA LEU A 38 23.64 -22.78 12.44
C LEU A 38 24.01 -23.20 11.00
N ASP A 39 25.30 -23.34 10.70
CA ASP A 39 25.73 -23.68 9.35
C ASP A 39 25.43 -25.14 8.99
N GLU A 40 25.51 -26.04 9.98
CA GLU A 40 25.01 -27.40 9.83
C GLU A 40 23.49 -27.42 9.61
N ALA A 41 22.72 -26.67 10.40
CA ALA A 41 21.27 -26.58 10.22
C ALA A 41 20.90 -26.05 8.82
N LYS A 42 21.56 -24.97 8.36
CA LYS A 42 21.39 -24.43 7.01
C LYS A 42 21.75 -25.45 5.93
N LYS A 43 22.80 -26.24 6.11
CA LYS A 43 23.21 -27.29 5.17
C LYS A 43 22.11 -28.35 5.04
N LYS A 44 21.59 -28.86 6.16
CA LYS A 44 20.50 -29.85 6.15
C LYS A 44 19.19 -29.29 5.55
N VAL A 45 18.85 -28.03 5.84
CA VAL A 45 17.70 -27.35 5.19
C VAL A 45 17.92 -27.23 3.67
N ARG A 46 19.14 -26.89 3.23
CA ARG A 46 19.49 -26.84 1.81
C ARG A 46 19.32 -28.19 1.13
N GLU A 47 19.85 -29.24 1.74
CA GLU A 47 19.76 -30.61 1.24
C GLU A 47 18.31 -31.04 1.07
N TRP A 48 17.45 -30.75 2.06
CA TRP A 48 16.02 -31.01 1.96
C TRP A 48 15.34 -30.23 0.82
N ALA A 49 15.63 -28.94 0.68
CA ALA A 49 15.05 -28.15 -0.41
C ALA A 49 15.52 -28.67 -1.79
N LEU A 50 16.78 -29.09 -1.92
CA LEU A 50 17.31 -29.69 -3.15
C LEU A 50 16.70 -31.05 -3.45
N GLU A 51 16.45 -31.89 -2.43
CA GLU A 51 15.76 -33.17 -2.57
C GLU A 51 14.38 -32.96 -3.19
N VAL A 52 13.56 -32.07 -2.62
CA VAL A 52 12.23 -31.74 -3.16
C VAL A 52 12.33 -31.18 -4.58
N LEU A 53 13.28 -30.27 -4.82
CA LEU A 53 13.47 -29.65 -6.14
C LEU A 53 13.91 -30.67 -7.21
N SER A 54 14.70 -31.67 -6.82
CA SER A 54 15.27 -32.66 -7.74
C SER A 54 14.23 -33.60 -8.36
N GLU A 55 13.06 -33.71 -7.76
CA GLU A 55 11.92 -34.46 -8.32
C GLU A 55 11.35 -33.80 -9.60
N ASN A 56 11.69 -32.53 -9.89
CA ASN A 56 11.32 -31.84 -11.12
C ASN A 56 12.56 -31.23 -11.80
N THR A 57 13.00 -31.86 -12.90
CA THR A 57 14.17 -31.41 -13.67
C THR A 57 14.00 -30.00 -14.24
N GLU A 58 12.78 -29.60 -14.62
CA GLU A 58 12.52 -28.23 -15.08
C GLU A 58 12.71 -27.22 -13.95
N ALA A 59 12.38 -27.58 -12.70
CA ALA A 59 12.57 -26.72 -11.54
C ALA A 59 14.05 -26.56 -11.17
N VAL A 60 14.85 -27.61 -11.30
CA VAL A 60 16.32 -27.55 -11.13
C VAL A 60 16.94 -26.59 -12.15
N SER A 61 16.61 -26.74 -13.44
CA SER A 61 17.13 -25.85 -14.48
C SER A 61 16.63 -24.41 -14.34
N TYR A 62 15.40 -24.22 -13.84
CA TYR A 62 14.87 -22.90 -13.53
C TYR A 62 15.65 -22.21 -12.40
N TYR A 63 15.90 -22.91 -11.29
CA TYR A 63 16.68 -22.40 -10.16
C TYR A 63 18.12 -22.05 -10.57
N LYS A 64 18.77 -22.92 -11.36
CA LYS A 64 20.11 -22.67 -11.91
C LYS A 64 20.16 -21.58 -12.99
N ARG A 65 19.01 -21.05 -13.40
CA ARG A 65 18.85 -20.07 -14.49
C ARG A 65 19.30 -20.57 -15.86
N GLU A 66 19.33 -21.88 -16.05
CA GLU A 66 19.60 -22.52 -17.35
C GLU A 66 18.39 -22.37 -18.29
N LYS A 67 17.18 -22.38 -17.73
CA LYS A 67 15.93 -22.09 -18.44
C LYS A 67 15.21 -20.92 -17.76
N ILE A 68 14.79 -19.93 -18.55
CA ILE A 68 14.14 -18.70 -18.06
C ILE A 68 12.83 -18.43 -18.78
N GLY A 69 11.99 -17.59 -18.16
CA GLY A 69 10.76 -17.10 -18.77
C GLY A 69 9.50 -17.85 -18.33
N ARG A 70 8.36 -17.38 -18.84
CA ARG A 70 7.03 -17.77 -18.36
C ARG A 70 6.69 -19.24 -18.62
N ASN A 71 7.21 -19.82 -19.70
CA ASN A 71 7.02 -21.23 -20.02
C ASN A 71 7.64 -22.12 -18.95
N SER A 72 8.94 -21.94 -18.66
CA SER A 72 9.63 -22.71 -17.61
C SER A 72 9.01 -22.49 -16.22
N PHE A 73 8.60 -21.26 -15.90
CA PHE A 73 7.89 -20.95 -14.66
C PHE A 73 6.56 -21.71 -14.53
N GLY A 74 5.82 -21.87 -15.62
CA GLY A 74 4.54 -22.58 -15.64
C GLY A 74 4.65 -24.09 -15.41
N LYS A 75 5.86 -24.66 -15.48
CA LYS A 75 6.12 -26.09 -15.23
C LYS A 75 6.55 -26.41 -13.79
N LEU A 76 6.62 -25.39 -12.93
CA LEU A 76 6.95 -25.57 -11.52
C LEU A 76 5.73 -26.12 -10.76
N ARG A 77 5.96 -27.15 -9.95
CA ARG A 77 4.98 -27.69 -9.02
C ARG A 77 4.86 -26.76 -7.81
N TRP A 78 3.78 -26.94 -7.05
CA TRP A 78 3.54 -26.10 -5.87
C TRP A 78 4.68 -26.16 -4.83
N GLN A 79 5.27 -27.33 -4.61
CA GLN A 79 6.41 -27.52 -3.71
C GLN A 79 7.72 -26.91 -4.24
N ASP A 80 7.90 -26.86 -5.58
CA ASP A 80 9.11 -26.32 -6.21
C ASP A 80 9.26 -24.82 -5.88
N PHE A 81 8.15 -24.07 -5.83
CA PHE A 81 8.17 -22.67 -5.40
C PHE A 81 8.73 -22.49 -3.98
N ALA A 82 8.34 -23.37 -3.04
CA ALA A 82 8.84 -23.31 -1.67
C ALA A 82 10.32 -23.72 -1.59
N ALA A 83 10.72 -24.77 -2.30
CA ALA A 83 12.11 -25.21 -2.38
C ALA A 83 13.01 -24.10 -2.93
N ILE A 84 12.63 -23.49 -4.07
CA ILE A 84 13.35 -22.35 -4.66
C ILE A 84 13.43 -21.19 -3.68
N ARG A 85 12.32 -20.85 -3.00
CA ARG A 85 12.31 -19.75 -2.03
C ARG A 85 13.23 -19.99 -0.83
N ILE A 86 13.29 -21.22 -0.33
CA ILE A 86 14.21 -21.61 0.75
C ILE A 86 15.66 -21.47 0.28
N LEU A 87 15.97 -21.95 -0.93
CA LEU A 87 17.30 -21.83 -1.52
C LEU A 87 17.69 -20.36 -1.71
N ASP A 88 16.79 -19.52 -2.24
CA ASP A 88 17.02 -18.07 -2.35
C ASP A 88 17.33 -17.42 -0.99
N TYR A 89 16.60 -17.79 0.07
CA TYR A 89 16.86 -17.30 1.42
C TYR A 89 18.22 -17.73 1.96
N LEU A 90 18.69 -18.93 1.61
CA LEU A 90 20.03 -19.41 1.97
C LEU A 90 21.12 -18.71 1.16
N ASP A 91 20.95 -18.60 -0.16
CA ASP A 91 21.91 -18.01 -1.10
C ASP A 91 22.09 -16.50 -0.91
N HIS A 92 21.08 -15.84 -0.35
CA HIS A 92 21.06 -14.40 -0.13
C HIS A 92 21.05 -14.01 1.36
N SER A 93 21.32 -14.98 2.23
CA SER A 93 21.50 -14.74 3.66
C SER A 93 22.72 -13.86 3.92
N GLY A 94 22.64 -12.99 4.94
CA GLY A 94 23.70 -12.05 5.30
C GLY A 94 23.69 -10.74 4.53
N ARG A 95 22.86 -10.59 3.49
CA ARG A 95 22.71 -9.33 2.76
C ARG A 95 22.14 -8.23 3.68
N LYS A 96 22.67 -7.01 3.53
CA LYS A 96 22.22 -5.82 4.24
C LYS A 96 21.54 -4.87 3.28
N PHE A 97 20.41 -4.31 3.71
CA PHE A 97 19.62 -3.36 2.93
C PHE A 97 19.37 -2.12 3.76
N SER A 98 19.86 -0.96 3.31
CA SER A 98 19.53 0.33 3.93
C SER A 98 18.08 0.68 3.63
N ASN A 99 17.29 0.93 4.67
CA ASN A 99 15.90 1.36 4.54
C ASN A 99 15.81 2.89 4.61
N PRO A 100 15.49 3.59 3.51
CA PRO A 100 15.44 5.04 3.48
C PRO A 100 14.37 5.61 4.43
N TYR A 101 13.24 4.92 4.65
CA TYR A 101 12.15 5.33 5.56
C TYR A 101 12.48 5.15 7.04
N ARG A 102 13.63 4.53 7.36
CA ARG A 102 14.10 4.37 8.73
C ARG A 102 15.42 5.12 8.93
N ASN A 103 15.58 6.27 8.28
CA ASN A 103 16.79 7.09 8.34
C ASN A 103 18.04 6.29 7.96
N GLY A 104 17.92 5.45 6.93
CA GLY A 104 19.02 4.62 6.43
C GLY A 104 19.38 3.41 7.31
N LYS A 105 18.59 3.09 8.36
CA LYS A 105 18.82 1.89 9.17
C LYS A 105 18.96 0.65 8.29
N GLU A 106 20.03 -0.09 8.50
CA GLU A 106 20.27 -1.34 7.79
C GLU A 106 19.37 -2.44 8.33
N SER A 107 18.77 -3.19 7.40
CA SER A 107 18.04 -4.43 7.68
C SER A 107 18.91 -5.59 7.20
N LEU A 108 19.10 -6.59 8.06
CA LEU A 108 19.90 -7.77 7.77
C LEU A 108 18.96 -8.93 7.36
N ASN A 109 19.21 -9.54 6.21
CA ASN A 109 18.46 -10.70 5.74
C ASN A 109 19.07 -12.01 6.27
N VAL A 110 18.53 -12.55 7.36
CA VAL A 110 19.05 -13.76 8.03
C VAL A 110 17.94 -14.70 8.54
N PRO A 111 16.99 -15.11 7.70
CA PRO A 111 15.78 -15.83 8.14
C PRO A 111 16.09 -17.10 8.96
N PHE A 112 17.05 -17.92 8.52
CA PHE A 112 17.40 -19.17 9.22
C PHE A 112 18.19 -18.95 10.53
N LEU A 113 18.88 -17.82 10.68
CA LEU A 113 19.45 -17.40 11.98
C LEU A 113 18.32 -17.06 12.96
N LEU A 114 17.26 -16.40 12.50
CA LEU A 114 16.13 -16.04 13.36
C LEU A 114 15.42 -17.29 13.89
N LEU A 115 15.28 -18.34 13.07
CA LEU A 115 14.77 -19.64 13.51
C LEU A 115 15.72 -20.29 14.52
N TRP A 116 17.03 -20.24 14.26
CA TRP A 116 18.05 -20.83 15.14
C TRP A 116 18.07 -20.19 16.53
N LEU A 117 18.12 -18.86 16.58
CA LEU A 117 18.07 -18.10 17.83
C LEU A 117 16.73 -18.31 18.55
N GLY A 118 15.63 -18.39 17.80
CA GLY A 118 14.32 -18.67 18.36
C GLY A 118 14.28 -20.03 19.07
N GLU A 119 14.84 -21.06 18.42
CA GLU A 119 14.83 -22.42 18.95
C GLU A 119 15.82 -22.61 20.11
N LYS A 120 17.07 -22.17 19.93
CA LYS A 120 18.13 -22.43 20.93
C LYS A 120 18.04 -21.53 22.16
N SER A 121 17.47 -20.33 22.03
CA SER A 121 17.48 -19.34 23.13
C SER A 121 16.21 -18.50 23.28
N GLY A 122 15.19 -18.69 22.44
CA GLY A 122 14.00 -17.84 22.45
C GLY A 122 14.27 -16.39 22.01
N LEU A 123 15.38 -16.16 21.29
CA LEU A 123 15.85 -14.84 20.85
C LEU A 123 15.66 -14.66 19.33
N GLY A 124 16.23 -13.59 18.76
CA GLY A 124 16.15 -13.24 17.34
C GLY A 124 15.27 -12.03 17.05
N GLY A 125 14.30 -11.74 17.93
CA GLY A 125 13.42 -10.57 17.80
C GLY A 125 12.44 -10.60 16.60
N ALA A 126 12.30 -11.75 15.95
CA ALA A 126 11.36 -11.94 14.84
C ALA A 126 9.90 -11.76 15.29
N LYS A 127 9.10 -11.11 14.43
CA LYS A 127 7.69 -10.80 14.72
C LYS A 127 6.77 -11.95 14.30
N PRO A 128 5.53 -12.04 14.84
CA PRO A 128 4.61 -13.14 14.53
C PRO A 128 4.42 -13.43 13.04
N LEU A 129 4.34 -12.39 12.20
CA LEU A 129 4.16 -12.54 10.75
C LEU A 129 5.31 -13.33 10.09
N PHE A 130 6.55 -13.15 10.55
CA PHE A 130 7.69 -13.92 10.04
C PHE A 130 7.49 -15.43 10.25
N PHE A 131 7.06 -15.84 11.44
CA PHE A 131 6.81 -17.26 11.73
C PHE A 131 5.58 -17.78 10.98
N GLN A 132 4.55 -16.95 10.76
CA GLN A 132 3.42 -17.32 9.91
C GLN A 132 3.87 -17.59 8.47
N ASP A 133 4.74 -16.75 7.91
CA ASP A 133 5.30 -16.96 6.57
C ASP A 133 6.11 -18.26 6.51
N MET A 134 6.96 -18.52 7.51
CA MET A 134 7.74 -19.76 7.58
C MET A 134 6.85 -21.01 7.71
N ILE A 135 5.76 -20.95 8.50
CA ILE A 135 4.79 -22.04 8.60
C ILE A 135 4.18 -22.35 7.23
N HIS A 136 3.72 -21.34 6.50
CA HIS A 136 3.12 -21.57 5.17
C HIS A 136 4.15 -22.04 4.15
N LEU A 137 5.37 -21.52 4.20
CA LEU A 137 6.47 -21.94 3.35
C LEU A 137 6.82 -23.43 3.53
N PHE A 138 6.94 -23.90 4.77
CA PHE A 138 7.24 -25.30 5.03
C PHE A 138 6.04 -26.24 4.84
N ARG A 139 4.80 -25.76 5.08
CA ARG A 139 3.60 -26.50 4.66
C ARG A 139 3.54 -26.67 3.14
N GLN A 140 3.90 -25.64 2.38
CA GLN A 140 4.00 -25.70 0.93
C GLN A 140 5.09 -26.68 0.49
N LEU A 141 6.27 -26.64 1.11
CA LEU A 141 7.36 -27.58 0.82
C LEU A 141 6.94 -29.04 1.05
N ASN A 142 6.21 -29.30 2.14
CA ASN A 142 5.79 -30.64 2.54
C ASN A 142 4.42 -31.08 2.00
N ASN A 143 3.90 -30.35 1.01
CA ASN A 143 2.60 -30.62 0.39
C ASN A 143 1.40 -30.65 1.38
N GLN A 144 1.56 -30.05 2.56
CA GLN A 144 0.49 -29.89 3.56
C GLN A 144 -0.43 -28.69 3.22
N LEU A 145 0.05 -27.75 2.40
CA LEU A 145 -0.73 -26.62 1.89
C LEU A 145 -1.11 -26.90 0.43
N PRO A 146 -2.36 -27.28 0.13
CA PRO A 146 -2.78 -27.50 -1.25
C PRO A 146 -2.76 -26.19 -2.04
N GLN A 147 -2.45 -26.30 -3.34
CA GLN A 147 -2.61 -25.17 -4.25
C GLN A 147 -4.10 -25.00 -4.54
N TYR A 148 -4.71 -23.98 -3.95
CA TYR A 148 -6.10 -23.64 -4.21
C TYR A 148 -6.19 -22.48 -5.20
N VAL A 149 -6.79 -22.74 -6.35
CA VAL A 149 -7.14 -21.71 -7.34
C VAL A 149 -8.67 -21.65 -7.38
N PRO A 150 -9.29 -20.54 -6.94
CA PRO A 150 -10.75 -20.44 -6.95
C PRO A 150 -11.27 -20.44 -8.39
N THR A 151 -12.46 -21.03 -8.60
CA THR A 151 -13.17 -20.91 -9.87
C THR A 151 -13.73 -19.50 -10.04
N LYS A 152 -14.13 -19.17 -11.27
CA LYS A 152 -14.76 -17.89 -11.57
C LYS A 152 -16.02 -17.70 -10.71
N GLU A 153 -16.84 -18.73 -10.61
CA GLU A 153 -18.12 -18.73 -9.88
C GLU A 153 -17.88 -18.48 -8.38
N GLN A 154 -16.83 -19.08 -7.81
CA GLN A 154 -16.46 -18.83 -6.42
C GLN A 154 -15.99 -17.39 -6.20
N VAL A 155 -15.25 -16.82 -7.15
CA VAL A 155 -14.85 -15.41 -7.09
C VAL A 155 -16.08 -14.50 -7.19
N GLU A 156 -17.04 -14.83 -8.07
CA GLU A 156 -18.31 -14.11 -8.21
C GLU A 156 -19.14 -14.17 -6.92
N GLU A 157 -19.32 -15.36 -6.33
CA GLU A 157 -19.99 -15.54 -5.04
C GLU A 157 -19.30 -14.71 -3.94
N TRP A 158 -17.97 -14.67 -3.92
CA TRP A 158 -17.25 -13.86 -2.95
C TRP A 158 -17.43 -12.37 -3.12
N MET A 159 -17.55 -11.90 -4.36
CA MET A 159 -17.83 -10.50 -4.70
C MET A 159 -19.26 -10.12 -4.26
N GLU A 160 -20.24 -11.00 -4.49
CA GLU A 160 -21.65 -10.78 -4.12
C GLU A 160 -21.87 -10.60 -2.61
N ARG A 161 -20.96 -11.08 -1.76
CA ARG A 161 -21.02 -10.87 -0.29
C ARG A 161 -20.88 -9.41 0.13
N TRP A 162 -20.42 -8.54 -0.75
CA TRP A 162 -20.13 -7.15 -0.43
C TRP A 162 -20.91 -6.21 -1.34
N HIS A 163 -21.54 -5.19 -0.75
CA HIS A 163 -22.16 -4.13 -1.53
C HIS A 163 -21.08 -3.37 -2.32
N ASP A 164 -21.30 -3.19 -3.62
CA ASP A 164 -20.44 -2.38 -4.46
C ASP A 164 -20.94 -0.93 -4.56
N GLY A 165 -20.14 -0.07 -5.20
CA GLY A 165 -20.46 1.35 -5.32
C GLY A 165 -21.70 1.68 -6.17
N LEU A 166 -22.30 0.70 -6.84
CA LEU A 166 -23.50 0.80 -7.67
C LEU A 166 -24.76 0.27 -6.96
N ASP A 167 -24.64 -0.27 -5.74
CA ASP A 167 -25.80 -0.66 -4.93
C ASP A 167 -26.77 0.52 -4.79
N PRO A 168 -28.08 0.35 -5.09
CA PRO A 168 -29.06 1.44 -5.05
C PRO A 168 -29.12 2.20 -3.72
N ASN A 169 -28.90 1.51 -2.59
CA ASN A 169 -28.87 2.15 -1.28
C ASN A 169 -27.61 3.00 -1.09
N ILE A 170 -26.45 2.53 -1.58
CA ILE A 170 -25.21 3.31 -1.55
C ILE A 170 -25.31 4.51 -2.48
N VAL A 171 -25.91 4.36 -3.66
CA VAL A 171 -26.17 5.46 -4.59
C VAL A 171 -27.04 6.51 -3.93
N ARG A 172 -28.14 6.12 -3.26
CA ARG A 172 -29.00 7.06 -2.53
C ARG A 172 -28.25 7.85 -1.45
N VAL A 173 -27.40 7.18 -0.65
CA VAL A 173 -26.57 7.87 0.35
C VAL A 173 -25.63 8.89 -0.30
N ARG A 174 -25.03 8.56 -1.44
CA ARG A 174 -24.16 9.50 -2.17
C ARG A 174 -24.93 10.68 -2.76
N GLU A 175 -26.17 10.46 -3.21
CA GLU A 175 -27.05 11.56 -3.64
C GLU A 175 -27.41 12.48 -2.47
N GLU A 176 -27.72 11.93 -1.29
CA GLU A 176 -27.96 12.72 -0.08
C GLU A 176 -26.73 13.54 0.32
N ASN A 177 -25.54 12.93 0.24
CA ASN A 177 -24.27 13.62 0.47
C ASN A 177 -24.06 14.76 -0.55
N ARG A 178 -24.33 14.53 -1.83
CA ARG A 178 -24.27 15.57 -2.87
C ARG A 178 -25.19 16.74 -2.52
N GLU A 179 -26.46 16.48 -2.19
CA GLU A 179 -27.42 17.55 -1.88
C GLU A 179 -27.02 18.33 -0.62
N ARG A 180 -26.43 17.66 0.38
CA ARG A 180 -25.87 18.33 1.56
C ARG A 180 -24.68 19.23 1.19
N ILE A 181 -23.73 18.73 0.40
CA ILE A 181 -22.57 19.51 -0.07
C ILE A 181 -23.03 20.71 -0.90
N ILE A 182 -23.99 20.54 -1.80
CA ILE A 182 -24.60 21.62 -2.59
C ILE A 182 -25.14 22.71 -1.66
N ARG A 183 -25.93 22.36 -0.65
CA ARG A 183 -26.53 23.33 0.28
C ARG A 183 -25.47 24.12 1.06
N ILE A 184 -24.40 23.48 1.50
CA ILE A 184 -23.31 24.14 2.23
C ILE A 184 -22.53 25.07 1.29
N LEU A 185 -22.12 24.58 0.11
CA LEU A 185 -21.40 25.40 -0.86
C LEU A 185 -22.23 26.59 -1.35
N MET A 186 -23.54 26.42 -1.55
CA MET A 186 -24.46 27.49 -1.94
C MET A 186 -24.44 28.66 -0.94
N ARG A 187 -24.33 28.38 0.36
CA ARG A 187 -24.23 29.43 1.41
C ARG A 187 -22.89 30.16 1.39
N ASN A 188 -21.84 29.47 0.92
CA ASN A 188 -20.47 29.98 0.91
C ASN A 188 -20.14 30.75 -0.38
N ILE A 189 -20.89 30.55 -1.46
CA ILE A 189 -20.79 31.35 -2.69
C ILE A 189 -21.40 32.73 -2.42
N LYS A 190 -20.54 33.72 -2.17
CA LYS A 190 -20.94 35.13 -2.12
C LYS A 190 -21.10 35.68 -3.54
N SER A 191 -21.96 36.69 -3.71
CA SER A 191 -22.20 37.38 -4.98
C SER A 191 -20.88 37.76 -5.66
N CYS A 192 -20.81 37.66 -6.99
CA CYS A 192 -19.57 37.72 -7.77
C CYS A 192 -18.57 38.76 -7.25
N GLU A 193 -17.48 38.31 -6.63
CA GLU A 193 -16.31 39.17 -6.50
C GLU A 193 -15.78 39.50 -7.90
N ILE A 194 -15.26 40.72 -8.04
CA ILE A 194 -14.84 41.32 -9.32
C ILE A 194 -13.85 40.38 -10.03
N GLY A 195 -14.32 39.71 -11.08
CA GLY A 195 -13.47 38.95 -12.01
C GLY A 195 -13.84 37.49 -12.27
N ASP A 196 -14.73 36.86 -11.50
CA ASP A 196 -15.08 35.45 -11.70
C ASP A 196 -16.58 35.24 -11.89
N THR A 197 -17.00 35.15 -13.16
CA THR A 197 -18.41 35.25 -13.59
C THR A 197 -19.10 33.91 -13.80
N ARG A 198 -18.39 32.77 -13.71
CA ARG A 198 -18.92 31.47 -14.15
C ARG A 198 -19.88 30.82 -13.15
N TYR A 199 -19.57 30.90 -11.86
CA TYR A 199 -20.34 30.26 -10.79
C TYR A 199 -20.84 31.28 -9.78
N CYS A 200 -21.74 32.12 -10.23
CA CYS A 200 -22.41 33.11 -9.41
C CYS A 200 -23.92 32.97 -9.50
N PHE A 201 -24.60 33.36 -8.43
CA PHE A 201 -26.05 33.52 -8.44
C PHE A 201 -26.42 34.92 -8.90
N GLU A 202 -27.49 35.01 -9.68
CA GLU A 202 -28.13 36.27 -10.03
C GLU A 202 -28.80 36.88 -8.79
N GLU A 203 -28.89 38.20 -8.75
CA GLU A 203 -29.55 38.92 -7.66
C GLU A 203 -31.05 38.59 -7.64
N GLY A 204 -31.61 38.37 -6.45
CA GLY A 204 -33.03 38.02 -6.28
C GLY A 204 -33.40 36.56 -6.53
N MET A 205 -32.44 35.66 -6.86
CA MET A 205 -32.74 34.22 -6.97
C MET A 205 -33.22 33.63 -5.63
N THR A 206 -34.28 32.84 -5.69
CA THR A 206 -34.76 32.03 -4.55
C THR A 206 -33.81 30.87 -4.25
N ASP A 207 -33.88 30.32 -3.04
CA ASP A 207 -33.06 29.17 -2.65
C ASP A 207 -33.29 27.93 -3.53
N GLU A 208 -34.52 27.74 -4.02
CA GLU A 208 -34.87 26.68 -4.96
C GLU A 208 -34.18 26.88 -6.33
N GLN A 209 -34.19 28.11 -6.84
CA GLN A 209 -33.53 28.46 -8.10
C GLN A 209 -32.00 28.29 -7.97
N LYS A 210 -31.42 28.72 -6.85
CA LYS A 210 -29.99 28.53 -6.55
C LYS A 210 -29.62 27.05 -6.47
N THR A 211 -30.45 26.24 -5.81
CA THR A 211 -30.24 24.79 -5.72
C THR A 211 -30.28 24.13 -7.09
N LYS A 212 -31.24 24.50 -7.95
CA LYS A 212 -31.30 24.02 -9.34
C LYS A 212 -30.02 24.38 -10.11
N LYS A 213 -29.56 25.63 -9.98
CA LYS A 213 -28.33 26.10 -10.62
C LYS A 213 -27.09 25.34 -10.12
N MET A 214 -26.99 25.06 -8.82
CA MET A 214 -25.92 24.24 -8.25
C MET A 214 -25.91 22.82 -8.81
N ARG A 215 -27.09 22.21 -9.02
CA ARG A 215 -27.19 20.88 -9.67
C ARG A 215 -26.76 20.92 -11.13
N GLU A 216 -27.05 22.00 -11.86
CA GLU A 216 -26.51 22.21 -13.21
C GLU A 216 -24.98 22.30 -13.19
N TRP A 217 -24.42 23.12 -12.29
CA TRP A 217 -22.96 23.27 -12.14
C TRP A 217 -22.27 22.01 -11.66
N TRP A 218 -22.95 21.15 -10.89
CA TRP A 218 -22.40 19.87 -10.47
C TRP A 218 -21.99 18.97 -11.65
N ASN A 219 -22.63 19.11 -12.81
CA ASN A 219 -22.27 18.38 -14.02
C ASN A 219 -21.08 18.99 -14.79
N ASP A 220 -20.55 20.12 -14.34
CA ASP A 220 -19.38 20.78 -14.91
C ASP A 220 -18.13 20.46 -14.10
N TYR A 221 -17.16 19.76 -14.70
CA TYR A 221 -15.92 19.41 -14.01
C TYR A 221 -15.16 20.63 -13.46
N ARG A 222 -15.31 21.81 -14.07
CA ARG A 222 -14.64 23.03 -13.59
C ARG A 222 -15.22 23.54 -12.28
N PHE A 223 -16.48 23.23 -11.97
CA PHE A 223 -17.10 23.54 -10.68
C PHE A 223 -16.36 22.77 -9.58
N HIS A 224 -16.09 21.49 -9.83
CA HIS A 224 -15.39 20.62 -8.89
C HIS A 224 -13.95 21.06 -8.63
N LEU A 225 -13.26 21.59 -9.64
CA LEU A 225 -11.92 22.15 -9.47
C LEU A 225 -11.93 23.49 -8.73
N ARG A 226 -12.91 24.35 -9.02
CA ARG A 226 -13.03 25.68 -8.41
C ARG A 226 -13.36 25.59 -6.92
N PHE A 227 -14.30 24.72 -6.56
CA PHE A 227 -14.80 24.53 -5.19
C PHE A 227 -14.17 23.33 -4.48
N ALA A 228 -12.98 22.91 -4.91
CA ALA A 228 -12.21 21.92 -4.17
C ALA A 228 -11.94 22.42 -2.74
N VAL A 229 -12.22 21.57 -1.76
CA VAL A 229 -12.05 21.84 -0.33
C VAL A 229 -10.57 21.89 -0.01
N ARG A 230 -10.10 22.94 0.66
CA ARG A 230 -8.66 23.14 0.96
C ARG A 230 -8.34 23.38 2.43
N SER A 231 -9.33 23.37 3.31
CA SER A 231 -9.12 23.56 4.74
C SER A 231 -9.76 22.46 5.57
N PRO A 232 -9.16 22.06 6.70
CA PRO A 232 -9.74 21.08 7.62
C PRO A 232 -11.13 21.50 8.12
N LYS A 233 -11.32 22.81 8.35
CA LYS A 233 -12.60 23.38 8.82
C LYS A 233 -13.73 23.18 7.82
N LEU A 234 -13.50 23.55 6.56
CA LEU A 234 -14.51 23.39 5.50
C LEU A 234 -14.77 21.92 5.19
N LEU A 235 -13.73 21.07 5.26
CA LEU A 235 -13.89 19.63 5.12
C LEU A 235 -14.84 19.06 6.18
N ASN A 236 -14.64 19.44 7.45
CA ASN A 236 -15.45 18.94 8.54
C ASN A 236 -16.91 19.38 8.40
N GLU A 237 -17.15 20.65 8.04
CA GLU A 237 -18.49 21.17 7.75
C GLU A 237 -19.16 20.38 6.60
N LEU A 238 -18.43 20.18 5.49
CA LEU A 238 -18.89 19.39 4.34
C LEU A 238 -18.98 17.88 4.59
N LEU A 239 -18.61 17.41 5.77
CA LEU A 239 -18.83 16.04 6.22
C LEU A 239 -19.85 15.97 7.36
N ASP A 240 -20.67 17.01 7.54
CA ASP A 240 -21.66 17.09 8.62
C ASP A 240 -21.04 16.93 10.02
N TYR A 241 -19.81 17.44 10.18
CA TYR A 241 -19.01 17.35 11.40
C TYR A 241 -18.75 15.91 11.88
N SER A 242 -18.73 14.95 10.95
CA SER A 242 -18.52 13.52 11.24
C SER A 242 -17.06 13.10 11.41
N LEU A 243 -16.10 14.00 11.21
CA LEU A 243 -14.69 13.66 11.46
C LEU A 243 -14.41 13.53 12.95
N ASP A 244 -13.76 12.44 13.35
CA ASP A 244 -13.30 12.26 14.72
C ASP A 244 -12.21 13.27 15.10
N LEU A 245 -12.03 13.49 16.40
CA LEU A 245 -11.07 14.47 16.92
C LEU A 245 -9.62 14.18 16.50
N ASP A 246 -9.24 12.91 16.37
CA ASP A 246 -7.87 12.55 16.02
C ASP A 246 -7.60 12.85 14.54
N THR A 247 -8.55 12.55 13.65
CA THR A 247 -8.50 12.95 12.24
C THR A 247 -8.44 14.47 12.09
N GLN A 248 -9.24 15.22 12.84
CA GLN A 248 -9.20 16.69 12.79
C GLN A 248 -7.83 17.24 13.21
N LYS A 249 -7.23 16.72 14.30
CA LYS A 249 -5.87 17.09 14.74
C LYS A 249 -4.81 16.75 13.69
N LEU A 250 -4.94 15.60 13.02
CA LEU A 250 -4.01 15.20 11.95
C LEU A 250 -4.07 16.17 10.77
N LEU A 251 -5.27 16.55 10.33
CA LEU A 251 -5.46 17.51 9.25
C LEU A 251 -4.90 18.88 9.60
N GLN A 252 -5.09 19.33 10.84
CA GLN A 252 -4.54 20.60 11.33
C GLN A 252 -3.00 20.58 11.35
N LYS A 253 -2.41 19.49 11.85
CA LYS A 253 -0.94 19.29 11.81
C LYS A 253 -0.40 19.22 10.38
N ALA A 254 -1.16 18.65 9.45
CA ALA A 254 -0.77 18.61 8.03
C ALA A 254 -0.78 20.02 7.40
N GLU A 255 -1.80 20.82 7.72
CA GLU A 255 -1.90 22.23 7.31
C GLU A 255 -0.73 23.07 7.88
N GLU A 256 -0.43 22.92 9.18
CA GLU A 256 0.72 23.58 9.83
C GLU A 256 2.07 23.20 9.21
N LYS A 257 2.21 21.96 8.74
CA LYS A 257 3.40 21.49 8.02
C LYS A 257 3.44 21.95 6.55
N GLY A 258 2.41 22.63 6.05
CA GLY A 258 2.33 23.06 4.66
C GLY A 258 2.13 21.91 3.67
N ILE A 259 1.57 20.78 4.11
CA ILE A 259 1.20 19.68 3.20
C ILE A 259 0.03 20.17 2.35
N PRO A 260 0.15 20.27 1.01
CA PRO A 260 -0.96 20.71 0.17
C PRO A 260 -2.16 19.80 0.41
N PHE A 261 -3.37 20.33 0.50
CA PHE A 261 -4.58 19.55 0.75
C PHE A 261 -5.69 20.02 -0.18
N PHE A 262 -6.26 19.10 -0.96
CA PHE A 262 -7.53 19.39 -1.64
C PHE A 262 -8.34 18.16 -2.04
N ILE A 263 -9.65 18.27 -1.90
CA ILE A 263 -10.64 17.25 -2.28
C ILE A 263 -11.77 17.91 -3.05
N ASN A 264 -12.08 17.43 -4.26
CA ASN A 264 -13.21 17.99 -5.00
C ASN A 264 -14.58 17.57 -4.42
N PRO A 265 -15.64 18.35 -4.65
CA PRO A 265 -16.98 18.07 -4.14
C PRO A 265 -17.53 16.69 -4.53
N TYR A 266 -17.31 16.24 -5.77
CA TYR A 266 -17.76 14.92 -6.20
C TYR A 266 -17.12 13.80 -5.37
N TYR A 267 -15.81 13.82 -5.21
CA TYR A 267 -15.08 12.83 -4.43
C TYR A 267 -15.52 12.84 -2.96
N LEU A 268 -15.79 14.03 -2.42
CA LEU A 268 -16.32 14.19 -1.08
C LEU A 268 -17.73 13.60 -0.91
N SER A 269 -18.57 13.64 -1.95
CA SER A 269 -19.90 13.03 -1.92
C SER A 269 -19.87 11.50 -1.79
N LEU A 270 -18.72 10.87 -2.08
CA LEU A 270 -18.52 9.43 -1.93
C LEU A 270 -18.20 9.03 -0.48
N LEU A 271 -17.88 9.99 0.39
CA LEU A 271 -17.58 9.73 1.80
C LEU A 271 -18.86 9.72 2.63
N ASN A 272 -18.98 8.75 3.51
CA ASN A 272 -20.09 8.65 4.45
C ASN A 272 -19.95 9.77 5.51
N ALA A 273 -20.94 10.67 5.54
CA ALA A 273 -21.10 11.65 6.61
C ALA A 273 -21.85 11.06 7.81
N ARG A 274 -22.72 10.08 7.55
CA ARG A 274 -23.44 9.29 8.55
C ARG A 274 -23.22 7.84 8.21
N THR A 275 -22.92 7.03 9.23
CA THR A 275 -22.69 5.60 9.07
C THR A 275 -23.86 4.85 9.66
N ASP A 276 -24.71 4.31 8.80
CA ASP A 276 -25.68 3.30 9.19
C ASP A 276 -24.95 1.94 9.27
N ASP A 277 -25.47 1.00 10.04
CA ASP A 277 -24.80 -0.30 10.26
C ASP A 277 -24.49 -1.04 8.94
N PHE A 278 -25.32 -0.89 7.91
CA PHE A 278 -25.13 -1.56 6.62
C PHE A 278 -23.99 -0.98 5.76
N ASN A 279 -23.57 0.27 5.99
CA ASN A 279 -22.54 0.95 5.21
C ASN A 279 -21.35 1.42 6.06
N ALA A 280 -21.29 1.01 7.32
CA ALA A 280 -20.19 1.33 8.23
C ALA A 280 -18.85 0.88 7.64
N GLY A 281 -17.94 1.84 7.47
CA GLY A 281 -16.60 1.60 6.93
C GLY A 281 -16.51 1.32 5.43
N SER A 282 -17.62 1.37 4.68
CA SER A 282 -17.61 1.10 3.23
C SER A 282 -16.83 2.15 2.42
N ASP A 283 -16.66 3.35 2.97
CA ASP A 283 -15.93 4.45 2.34
C ASP A 283 -14.45 4.53 2.79
N LEU A 284 -13.97 3.65 3.67
CA LEU A 284 -12.62 3.74 4.26
C LEU A 284 -11.51 3.75 3.20
N ALA A 285 -11.67 2.96 2.13
CA ALA A 285 -10.72 2.93 1.03
C ALA A 285 -10.61 4.31 0.34
N ILE A 286 -11.75 4.97 0.11
CA ILE A 286 -11.83 6.30 -0.50
C ILE A 286 -11.29 7.35 0.48
N ARG A 287 -11.66 7.24 1.77
CA ARG A 287 -11.26 8.14 2.85
C ARG A 287 -9.76 8.14 3.06
N HIS A 288 -9.12 6.98 3.13
CA HIS A 288 -7.67 6.85 3.24
C HIS A 288 -6.91 7.38 2.01
N TYR A 289 -7.60 7.53 0.87
CA TYR A 289 -7.00 8.11 -0.33
C TYR A 289 -6.91 9.63 -0.27
N VAL A 290 -7.68 10.30 0.59
CA VAL A 290 -7.78 11.78 0.64
C VAL A 290 -7.51 12.38 2.01
N ILE A 291 -7.54 11.60 3.09
CA ILE A 291 -7.22 12.05 4.44
C ILE A 291 -5.83 11.55 4.85
N TYR A 292 -4.96 12.46 5.27
CA TYR A 292 -3.57 12.14 5.60
C TYR A 292 -3.43 11.24 6.81
N SER A 293 -2.51 10.28 6.69
CA SER A 293 -2.10 9.42 7.79
C SER A 293 -1.01 10.07 8.64
N LYS A 294 -0.98 9.73 9.94
CA LYS A 294 0.08 10.17 10.85
C LYS A 294 1.50 9.86 10.33
N PRO A 295 1.80 8.65 9.80
CA PRO A 295 3.14 8.36 9.26
C PRO A 295 3.53 9.28 8.11
N LEU A 296 2.60 9.60 7.20
CA LEU A 296 2.88 10.52 6.10
C LEU A 296 3.23 11.91 6.64
N ILE A 297 2.42 12.44 7.56
CA ILE A 297 2.64 13.77 8.17
C ILE A 297 3.98 13.77 8.91
N ASP A 298 4.28 12.74 9.70
CA ASP A 298 5.51 12.64 10.47
C ASP A 298 6.75 12.57 9.57
N GLN A 299 6.65 11.94 8.38
CA GLN A 299 7.75 11.78 7.43
C GLN A 299 7.81 12.84 6.32
N PHE A 300 6.80 13.70 6.18
CA PHE A 300 6.77 14.72 5.13
C PHE A 300 8.05 15.58 5.14
N GLY A 301 8.65 15.75 3.96
CA GLY A 301 9.98 16.37 3.78
C GLY A 301 11.17 15.41 3.86
N ASN A 302 10.99 14.19 4.41
CA ASN A 302 12.03 13.15 4.52
C ASN A 302 11.71 11.89 3.69
N ILE A 303 10.63 11.90 2.93
CA ILE A 303 10.21 10.79 2.07
C ILE A 303 11.22 10.66 0.93
N GLN A 304 11.73 9.45 0.71
CA GLN A 304 12.53 9.11 -0.47
C GLN A 304 11.80 7.99 -1.23
N ALA A 305 11.68 8.12 -2.54
CA ALA A 305 11.14 7.07 -3.40
C ALA A 305 11.95 5.78 -3.28
N TRP A 306 11.26 4.63 -3.15
CA TRP A 306 11.91 3.30 -3.08
C TRP A 306 12.77 3.00 -4.31
N GLU A 307 12.28 3.41 -5.48
CA GLU A 307 12.96 3.31 -6.76
C GLU A 307 14.21 4.22 -6.85
N LYS A 308 14.46 5.04 -5.81
CA LYS A 308 15.55 6.02 -5.71
C LYS A 308 15.52 7.04 -6.85
N GLU A 309 14.33 7.34 -7.37
CA GLU A 309 14.13 8.32 -8.43
C GLU A 309 14.56 9.73 -8.00
N ASP A 310 14.34 10.07 -6.73
CA ASP A 310 14.64 11.40 -6.19
C ASP A 310 16.16 11.67 -6.03
N LYS A 311 17.01 10.65 -6.20
CA LYS A 311 18.47 10.77 -6.07
C LYS A 311 19.10 11.00 -7.44
N VAL A 312 19.14 12.26 -7.86
CA VAL A 312 19.65 12.66 -9.18
C VAL A 312 20.99 13.40 -9.09
N GLU A 313 21.90 13.09 -10.01
CA GLU A 313 23.16 13.79 -10.21
C GLU A 313 23.23 14.31 -11.65
N PRO A 314 23.63 15.58 -11.89
CA PRO A 314 23.79 16.09 -13.25
C PRO A 314 24.70 15.21 -14.10
N GLY A 315 24.24 14.85 -15.29
CA GLY A 315 25.00 14.03 -16.24
C GLY A 315 25.11 12.55 -15.90
N LYS A 316 24.52 12.07 -14.79
CA LYS A 316 24.51 10.65 -14.43
C LYS A 316 23.09 10.10 -14.31
N PRO A 317 22.83 8.90 -14.85
CA PRO A 317 21.57 8.23 -14.60
C PRO A 317 21.47 7.83 -13.12
N ASN A 318 20.33 8.08 -12.47
CA ASN A 318 20.05 7.53 -11.14
C ASN A 318 19.79 6.01 -11.20
N ALA A 319 19.49 5.39 -10.06
CA ALA A 319 19.23 3.95 -9.98
C ALA A 319 18.00 3.47 -10.80
N ALA A 320 17.09 4.38 -11.14
CA ALA A 320 15.94 4.13 -12.02
C ALA A 320 16.26 4.47 -13.50
N GLY A 321 17.52 4.75 -13.84
CA GLY A 321 17.94 5.10 -15.20
C GLY A 321 17.68 6.56 -15.56
N TRP A 322 17.24 7.42 -14.64
CA TRP A 322 16.93 8.82 -14.95
C TRP A 322 18.19 9.65 -15.12
N LEU A 323 18.36 10.22 -16.31
CA LEU A 323 19.15 11.42 -16.49
C LEU A 323 18.28 12.64 -16.19
N LEU A 324 18.77 13.58 -15.38
CA LEU A 324 18.14 14.89 -15.28
C LEU A 324 18.04 15.47 -16.70
N PRO A 325 16.83 15.78 -17.19
CA PRO A 325 16.71 16.23 -18.56
C PRO A 325 17.31 17.62 -18.74
N SER A 326 17.84 17.86 -19.94
CA SER A 326 18.23 19.21 -20.37
C SER A 326 17.03 20.18 -20.44
N HIS A 327 15.80 19.66 -20.39
CA HIS A 327 14.55 20.40 -20.46
C HIS A 327 13.59 20.00 -19.33
N HIS A 328 12.89 20.98 -18.73
CA HIS A 328 12.16 20.85 -17.45
C HIS A 328 11.01 19.82 -17.37
N CYS A 329 10.63 19.13 -18.46
CA CYS A 329 9.39 18.35 -18.54
C CYS A 329 9.53 16.94 -19.11
N VAL A 330 10.66 16.57 -19.72
CA VAL A 330 10.81 15.28 -20.42
C VAL A 330 11.73 14.38 -19.64
N HIS A 331 11.27 13.26 -19.11
CA HIS A 331 12.07 12.36 -18.29
C HIS A 331 12.35 11.07 -19.07
N ARG A 332 13.62 10.69 -19.26
CA ARG A 332 13.98 9.41 -19.90
C ARG A 332 14.28 8.37 -18.83
N ARG A 333 13.30 7.49 -18.57
CA ARG A 333 13.35 6.44 -17.52
C ARG A 333 13.75 5.06 -18.08
N TYR A 334 13.36 4.77 -19.32
CA TYR A 334 13.67 3.50 -19.98
C TYR A 334 14.41 3.75 -21.30
N PRO A 335 15.15 2.75 -21.84
CA PRO A 335 15.90 2.93 -23.09
C PRO A 335 15.05 3.49 -24.25
N GLU A 336 13.80 3.03 -24.36
CA GLU A 336 12.89 3.32 -25.47
C GLU A 336 11.65 4.15 -25.06
N VAL A 337 11.51 4.54 -23.79
CA VAL A 337 10.33 5.29 -23.31
C VAL A 337 10.75 6.57 -22.57
N ALA A 338 10.14 7.68 -22.97
CA ALA A 338 10.22 8.96 -22.27
C ALA A 338 8.85 9.34 -21.67
N ILE A 339 8.87 9.98 -20.50
CA ILE A 339 7.71 10.48 -19.78
C ILE A 339 7.70 12.00 -19.89
N LEU A 340 6.69 12.57 -20.55
CA LEU A 340 6.46 14.01 -20.56
C LEU A 340 5.54 14.38 -19.38
N ILE A 341 6.02 15.21 -18.47
CA ILE A 341 5.23 15.83 -17.40
C ILE A 341 4.99 17.29 -17.79
N PRO A 342 3.77 17.68 -18.18
CA PRO A 342 3.47 19.05 -18.55
C PRO A 342 3.82 20.04 -17.42
N ASN A 343 4.46 21.17 -17.74
CA ASN A 343 4.71 22.28 -16.79
C ASN A 343 3.50 23.22 -16.60
N THR A 344 2.38 22.95 -17.28
CA THR A 344 1.17 23.77 -17.25
C THR A 344 0.10 23.13 -16.36
N MET A 345 -1.17 23.53 -16.54
CA MET A 345 -2.35 22.89 -15.90
C MET A 345 -2.41 21.37 -16.11
N GLY A 346 -1.67 20.80 -17.07
CA GLY A 346 -1.53 19.36 -17.21
C GLY A 346 -0.89 18.65 -16.00
N ARG A 347 -0.32 19.39 -15.03
CA ARG A 347 0.15 18.85 -13.74
C ARG A 347 -0.90 18.92 -12.63
N SER A 348 -2.05 19.55 -12.88
CA SER A 348 -3.08 19.75 -11.86
C SER A 348 -3.94 18.49 -11.71
N CYS A 349 -4.06 18.01 -10.47
CA CYS A 349 -4.99 16.92 -10.13
C CYS A 349 -6.36 17.49 -9.73
N GLY A 350 -7.42 16.69 -9.88
CA GLY A 350 -8.75 17.02 -9.37
C GLY A 350 -8.93 16.74 -7.87
N GLY A 351 -8.02 15.99 -7.26
CA GLY A 351 -7.89 15.75 -5.82
C GLY A 351 -6.46 15.32 -5.53
N LEU A 352 -5.92 15.62 -4.35
CA LEU A 352 -4.59 15.14 -3.98
C LEU A 352 -4.67 13.78 -3.30
N CYS A 353 -4.10 12.78 -3.96
CA CYS A 353 -4.01 11.44 -3.41
C CYS A 353 -2.99 11.40 -2.26
N VAL A 354 -3.37 10.88 -1.10
CA VAL A 354 -2.46 10.66 0.05
C VAL A 354 -1.28 9.76 -0.35
N SER A 355 -1.51 8.83 -1.28
CA SER A 355 -0.50 7.92 -1.81
C SER A 355 0.24 8.46 -3.04
N CYS A 356 0.12 9.75 -3.37
CA CYS A 356 0.79 10.31 -4.54
C CYS A 356 2.31 10.22 -4.37
N GLN A 357 2.99 9.64 -5.37
CA GLN A 357 4.44 9.51 -5.39
C GLN A 357 5.15 10.74 -6.00
N ARG A 358 4.39 11.70 -6.54
CA ARG A 358 4.86 12.88 -7.28
C ARG A 358 4.30 14.15 -6.66
#